data_AF-A0A5E6XGU5-F1
#
_entry.id   AF-A0A5E6XGU5-F1
#
_cell.length_a   1.000
_cell.length_b   1.000
_cell.length_c   1.000
_cell.angle_alpha   90.00
_cell.angle_beta   90.00
_cell.angle_gamma   90.00
#
_symmetry.space_group_name_H-M   'P 1'
#
loop_
_entity.id
_entity.type
_entity.pdbx_description
1 polymer ?
#
loop_
_entity_poly.entity_id
_entity_poly.type
_entity_poly.pdbx_seq_one_letter_code
_entity_poly.pdbx_strand_id
1 'polypeptide(L)'
;MMDQHPFPFDSEAGLVMQEFGQEVIKQLRKSQHAYVDPRNVQRFLHGRSWQSHQSFDPDQISELERHHHQMNIQFEDIMLRRFEVLENTLNELSNEMAETFIRSLYATVSDTCDKYGNVVNGGKEPARAFVEMLEKIEFGVDRNGNVSMPEIHAGTAVIEAFKRDETMNSIEFGDKIAEIKERKSAEALEKEAARKAKFVKEPQ
;
A
#
# COMPACT_ATOMS: atom_id res chain seq x y z
N MET A 1 1.33 2.16 -54.68
CA MET A 1 2.67 2.15 -54.08
C MET A 1 2.45 2.00 -52.59
N MET A 2 2.86 0.87 -52.00
CA MET A 2 2.80 0.70 -50.55
C MET A 2 3.92 1.55 -49.96
N ASP A 3 3.59 2.48 -49.06
CA ASP A 3 4.58 3.24 -48.30
C ASP A 3 5.50 2.25 -47.59
N GLN A 4 6.76 2.20 -48.03
CA GLN A 4 7.80 1.46 -47.32
C GLN A 4 8.05 2.18 -46.01
N HIS A 5 7.51 1.64 -44.93
CA HIS A 5 7.77 2.11 -43.57
C HIS A 5 9.30 2.09 -43.36
N PRO A 6 9.94 3.21 -43.01
CA PRO A 6 11.40 3.36 -43.03
C PRO A 6 12.12 2.49 -41.98
N PHE A 7 11.39 1.91 -41.03
CA PHE A 7 11.93 1.04 -39.99
C PHE A 7 11.34 -0.36 -40.14
N PRO A 8 12.15 -1.38 -40.51
CA PRO A 8 11.67 -2.74 -40.74
C PRO A 8 11.42 -3.54 -39.46
N PHE A 9 11.50 -2.92 -38.27
CA PHE A 9 11.53 -3.59 -36.97
C PHE A 9 10.36 -3.20 -36.04
N ASP A 10 9.29 -2.61 -36.56
CA ASP A 10 8.17 -2.13 -35.72
C ASP A 10 7.51 -3.27 -34.93
N SER A 11 7.42 -4.48 -35.52
CA SER A 11 6.92 -5.68 -34.85
C SER A 11 7.80 -6.10 -33.67
N GLU A 12 9.11 -6.14 -33.88
CA GLU A 12 10.10 -6.54 -32.89
C GLU A 12 10.20 -5.51 -31.77
N ALA A 13 10.16 -4.22 -32.10
CA ALA A 13 10.10 -3.14 -31.14
C ALA A 13 8.84 -3.23 -30.27
N GLY A 14 7.68 -3.52 -30.87
CA GLY A 14 6.43 -3.74 -30.15
C GLY A 14 6.53 -4.89 -29.13
N LEU A 15 7.12 -6.02 -29.54
CA LEU A 15 7.34 -7.17 -28.65
C LEU A 15 8.28 -6.83 -27.49
N VAL A 16 9.40 -6.17 -27.77
CA VAL A 16 10.35 -5.75 -26.73
C VAL A 16 9.69 -4.81 -25.73
N MET A 17 8.95 -3.80 -26.20
CA MET A 17 8.25 -2.85 -25.34
C MET A 17 7.16 -3.53 -24.49
N GLN A 18 6.45 -4.50 -25.07
CA GLN A 18 5.45 -5.28 -24.34
C GLN A 18 6.09 -6.11 -23.22
N GLU A 19 7.13 -6.89 -23.53
CA GLU A 19 7.79 -7.75 -22.54
C GLU A 19 8.50 -6.93 -21.45
N PHE A 20 9.17 -5.83 -21.84
CA PHE A 20 9.75 -4.88 -20.90
C PHE A 20 8.69 -4.31 -19.96
N GLY A 21 7.54 -3.87 -20.50
CA GLY A 21 6.43 -3.37 -19.71
C GLY A 21 5.85 -4.41 -18.75
N GLN A 22 5.72 -5.67 -19.16
CA GLN A 22 5.24 -6.75 -18.29
C GLN A 22 6.20 -7.01 -17.12
N GLU A 23 7.51 -7.01 -17.37
CA GLU A 23 8.48 -7.24 -16.30
C GLU A 23 8.54 -6.05 -15.32
N VAL A 24 8.45 -4.81 -15.80
CA VAL A 24 8.31 -3.62 -14.93
C VAL A 24 7.07 -3.74 -14.04
N ILE A 25 5.92 -4.09 -14.62
CA ILE A 25 4.66 -4.28 -13.86
C ILE A 25 4.81 -5.37 -12.82
N LYS A 26 5.48 -6.48 -13.16
CA LYS A 26 5.70 -7.61 -12.24
C LYS A 26 6.63 -7.22 -11.09
N GLN A 27 7.70 -6.47 -11.34
CA GLN A 27 8.56 -5.95 -10.29
C GLN A 27 7.83 -4.95 -9.39
N LEU A 28 7.07 -4.02 -9.98
CA LEU A 28 6.25 -3.08 -9.22
C LEU A 28 5.26 -3.80 -8.29
N ARG A 29 4.57 -4.83 -8.79
CA ARG A 29 3.64 -5.63 -7.97
C ARG A 29 4.35 -6.29 -6.78
N LYS A 30 5.55 -6.84 -6.98
CA LYS A 30 6.33 -7.41 -5.87
C LYS A 30 6.61 -6.37 -4.80
N SER A 31 6.97 -5.14 -5.19
CA SER A 31 7.20 -4.04 -4.26
C SER A 31 5.91 -3.61 -3.55
N GLN A 32 4.79 -3.49 -4.27
CA GLN A 32 3.49 -3.12 -3.71
C GLN A 32 2.98 -4.14 -2.67
N HIS A 33 3.21 -5.44 -2.92
CA HIS A 33 2.78 -6.51 -2.01
C HIS A 33 3.50 -6.49 -0.64
N ALA A 34 4.61 -5.75 -0.52
CA ALA A 34 5.27 -5.54 0.78
C ALA A 34 4.49 -4.57 1.69
N TYR A 35 3.55 -3.80 1.14
CA TYR A 35 2.80 -2.77 1.86
C TYR A 35 1.28 -3.01 1.85
N VAL A 36 0.76 -3.64 0.80
CA VAL A 36 -0.67 -3.88 0.63
C VAL A 36 -0.91 -5.34 0.27
N ASP A 37 -1.82 -5.99 0.98
CA ASP A 37 -2.24 -7.35 0.64
C ASP A 37 -2.75 -7.38 -0.83
N PRO A 38 -2.24 -8.30 -1.68
CA PRO A 38 -2.68 -8.41 -3.08
C PRO A 38 -4.20 -8.51 -3.25
N ARG A 39 -4.90 -9.05 -2.25
CA ARG A 39 -6.36 -9.21 -2.24
C ARG A 39 -7.11 -7.90 -2.05
N ASN A 40 -6.46 -6.89 -1.50
CA ASN A 40 -7.00 -5.54 -1.31
C ASN A 40 -6.72 -4.62 -2.50
N VAL A 41 -6.03 -5.10 -3.53
CA VAL A 41 -5.73 -4.34 -4.74
C VAL A 41 -6.84 -4.51 -5.76
N GLN A 42 -7.57 -3.44 -6.05
CA GLN A 42 -8.58 -3.40 -7.10
C GLN A 42 -8.00 -2.79 -8.37
N ARG A 43 -8.42 -3.30 -9.53
CA ARG A 43 -8.02 -2.78 -10.84
C ARG A 43 -9.24 -2.30 -11.59
N PHE A 44 -9.21 -1.04 -11.96
CA PHE A 44 -10.22 -0.42 -12.80
C PHE A 44 -9.63 -0.27 -14.21
N LEU A 45 -10.30 -0.84 -15.20
CA LEU A 45 -9.87 -0.78 -16.61
C LEU A 45 -10.38 0.49 -17.32
N HIS A 46 -11.34 1.18 -16.72
CA HIS A 46 -11.96 2.38 -17.26
C HIS A 46 -12.41 3.31 -16.14
N GLY A 47 -12.67 4.56 -16.51
CA GLY A 47 -13.07 5.60 -15.56
C GLY A 47 -11.86 6.25 -14.90
N ARG A 48 -12.05 7.49 -14.45
CA ARG A 48 -11.06 8.27 -13.69
C ARG A 48 -11.46 8.46 -12.25
N SER A 49 -12.67 8.03 -11.89
CA SER A 49 -13.23 8.17 -10.55
C SER A 49 -14.02 6.92 -10.19
N TRP A 50 -14.14 6.67 -8.90
CA TRP A 50 -14.99 5.63 -8.35
C TRP A 50 -15.73 6.12 -7.10
N GLN A 51 -16.85 5.48 -6.83
CA GLN A 51 -17.67 5.74 -5.65
C GLN A 51 -18.06 4.40 -5.02
N SER A 52 -18.07 4.33 -3.68
CA SER A 52 -18.36 3.09 -2.95
C SER A 52 -19.85 2.72 -3.01
N HIS A 53 -20.73 3.71 -3.13
CA HIS A 53 -22.17 3.54 -3.23
C HIS A 53 -22.72 4.35 -4.41
N GLN A 54 -23.74 3.81 -5.09
CA GLN A 54 -24.46 4.54 -6.13
C GLN A 54 -25.43 5.53 -5.47
N SER A 55 -24.95 6.73 -5.16
CA SER A 55 -25.78 7.87 -4.73
C SER A 55 -25.84 8.92 -5.83
N PHE A 56 -26.97 9.62 -5.93
CA PHE A 56 -27.12 10.80 -6.81
C PHE A 56 -26.36 12.01 -6.27
N ASP A 57 -26.13 12.07 -4.95
CA ASP A 57 -25.31 13.06 -4.26
C ASP A 57 -24.36 12.31 -3.31
N PRO A 58 -23.17 11.90 -3.78
CA PRO A 58 -22.24 11.13 -2.98
C PRO A 58 -21.43 12.03 -2.04
N ASP A 59 -21.34 11.65 -0.76
CA ASP A 59 -20.52 12.36 0.23
C ASP A 59 -19.02 12.41 -0.14
N GLN A 60 -18.57 11.43 -0.94
CA GLN A 60 -17.18 11.34 -1.41
C GLN A 60 -17.08 10.66 -2.77
N ILE A 61 -16.36 11.29 -3.69
CA ILE A 61 -15.92 10.72 -4.96
C ILE A 61 -14.40 10.60 -4.88
N SER A 62 -13.87 9.41 -5.12
CA SER A 62 -12.43 9.18 -5.20
C SER A 62 -11.98 9.24 -6.65
N GLU A 63 -10.82 9.84 -6.90
CA GLU A 63 -10.23 10.00 -8.23
C GLU A 63 -8.92 9.22 -8.38
N LEU A 64 -8.67 8.74 -9.59
CA LEU A 64 -7.41 8.10 -9.96
C LEU A 64 -6.37 9.17 -10.29
N GLU A 65 -5.28 9.18 -9.54
CA GLU A 65 -4.12 10.01 -9.83
C GLU A 65 -3.25 9.38 -10.92
N ARG A 66 -2.80 10.21 -11.86
CA ARG A 66 -1.90 9.75 -12.94
C ARG A 66 -0.45 10.00 -12.52
N HIS A 67 0.28 8.92 -12.31
CA HIS A 67 1.74 8.96 -12.26
C HIS A 67 2.33 8.78 -13.65
N HIS A 68 3.42 9.50 -13.93
CA HIS A 68 4.14 9.44 -15.20
C HIS A 68 5.63 9.33 -14.93
N HIS A 69 6.26 8.34 -15.57
CA HIS A 69 7.69 8.13 -15.55
C HIS A 69 8.17 8.03 -16.99
N GLN A 70 9.36 8.58 -17.25
CA GLN A 70 9.98 8.57 -18.56
C GLN A 70 11.43 8.13 -18.40
N MET A 71 11.83 7.13 -19.17
CA MET A 71 13.19 6.64 -19.23
C MET A 71 13.71 6.80 -20.66
N ASN A 72 15.02 6.87 -20.81
CA ASN A 72 15.66 6.95 -22.11
C ASN A 72 16.84 5.98 -22.18
N ILE A 73 16.87 5.16 -23.22
CA ILE A 73 17.98 4.25 -23.52
C ILE A 73 18.62 4.72 -24.82
N GLN A 74 19.91 5.01 -24.78
CA GLN A 74 20.61 5.47 -25.96
C GLN A 74 20.79 4.31 -26.95
N PHE A 75 20.54 4.59 -28.24
CA PHE A 75 20.69 3.60 -29.31
C PHE A 75 22.12 3.05 -29.39
N GLU A 76 23.12 3.88 -29.09
CA GLU A 76 24.53 3.49 -29.07
C GLU A 76 24.81 2.36 -28.07
N ASP A 77 24.20 2.39 -26.89
CA ASP A 77 24.40 1.36 -25.86
C ASP A 77 23.84 0.00 -26.31
N ILE A 78 22.74 0.02 -27.07
CA ILE A 78 22.14 -1.18 -27.68
C ILE A 78 23.08 -1.74 -28.76
N MET A 79 23.57 -0.87 -29.65
CA MET A 79 24.49 -1.26 -30.73
C MET A 79 25.81 -1.84 -30.20
N LEU A 80 26.31 -1.30 -29.10
CA LEU A 80 27.52 -1.78 -28.41
C LEU A 80 27.28 -3.04 -27.57
N ARG A 81 26.08 -3.63 -27.61
CA ARG A 81 25.68 -4.83 -26.87
C ARG A 81 25.86 -4.71 -25.35
N ARG A 82 25.65 -3.50 -24.82
CA ARG A 82 25.63 -3.24 -23.37
C ARG A 82 24.26 -3.60 -22.80
N PHE A 83 23.93 -4.90 -22.78
CA PHE A 83 22.63 -5.38 -22.31
C PHE A 83 22.37 -5.07 -20.83
N GLU A 84 23.42 -4.82 -20.05
CA GLU A 84 23.33 -4.35 -18.66
C GLU A 84 22.52 -3.05 -18.53
N VAL A 85 22.53 -2.18 -19.56
CA VAL A 85 21.75 -0.93 -19.56
C VAL A 85 20.26 -1.22 -19.52
N LEU A 86 19.78 -2.26 -20.20
CA LEU A 86 18.36 -2.62 -20.19
C LEU A 86 17.92 -3.07 -18.79
N GLU A 87 18.72 -3.89 -18.11
CA GLU A 87 18.43 -4.35 -16.76
C GLU A 87 18.49 -3.19 -15.75
N ASN A 88 19.49 -2.32 -15.85
CA ASN A 88 19.62 -1.14 -15.01
C ASN A 88 18.43 -0.20 -15.18
N THR A 89 18.06 0.14 -16.43
CA THR A 89 16.90 1.00 -16.70
C THR A 89 15.59 0.37 -16.22
N LEU A 90 15.43 -0.95 -16.36
CA LEU A 90 14.27 -1.66 -15.84
C LEU A 90 14.17 -1.54 -14.31
N ASN A 91 15.28 -1.77 -13.62
CA ASN A 91 15.36 -1.68 -12.16
C ASN A 91 15.18 -0.23 -11.67
N GLU A 92 15.76 0.75 -12.36
CA GLU A 92 15.58 2.18 -12.06
C GLU A 92 14.10 2.57 -12.18
N LEU A 93 13.47 2.24 -13.31
CA LEU A 93 12.06 2.55 -13.54
C LEU A 93 11.15 1.88 -12.49
N SER A 94 11.37 0.60 -12.20
CA SER A 94 10.55 -0.12 -11.23
C SER A 94 10.72 0.45 -9.81
N ASN A 95 11.94 0.84 -9.43
CA ASN A 95 12.23 1.48 -8.16
C ASN A 95 11.59 2.87 -8.04
N GLU A 96 11.71 3.72 -9.06
CA GLU A 96 11.07 5.05 -9.07
C GLU A 96 9.54 4.95 -8.97
N MET A 97 8.94 4.02 -9.72
CA MET A 97 7.50 3.76 -9.67
C MET A 97 7.09 3.25 -8.28
N ALA A 98 7.88 2.36 -7.69
CA ALA A 98 7.64 1.85 -6.33
C ALA A 98 7.75 2.95 -5.28
N GLU A 99 8.79 3.80 -5.34
CA GLU A 99 8.97 4.92 -4.42
C GLU A 99 7.81 5.91 -4.52
N THR A 100 7.38 6.23 -5.74
CA THR A 100 6.24 7.12 -5.98
C THR A 100 4.94 6.53 -5.42
N PHE A 101 4.73 5.22 -5.61
CA PHE A 101 3.60 4.52 -5.01
C PHE A 101 3.63 4.58 -3.48
N ILE A 102 4.77 4.28 -2.86
CA ILE A 102 4.92 4.30 -1.40
C ILE A 102 4.65 5.70 -0.85
N ARG A 103 5.19 6.74 -1.50
CA ARG A 103 4.96 8.14 -1.11
C ARG A 103 3.48 8.51 -1.19
N SER A 104 2.80 8.15 -2.28
CA SER A 104 1.36 8.42 -2.46
C SER A 104 0.51 7.66 -1.43
N LEU A 105 0.85 6.39 -1.15
CA LEU A 105 0.16 5.58 -0.14
C LEU A 105 0.22 6.24 1.24
N TYR A 106 1.42 6.59 1.73
CA TYR A 106 1.56 7.21 3.04
C TYR A 106 0.99 8.63 3.10
N ALA A 107 1.09 9.41 2.03
CA ALA A 107 0.45 10.73 1.96
C ALA A 107 -1.08 10.59 2.11
N THR A 108 -1.70 9.67 1.36
CA THR A 108 -3.15 9.42 1.42
C THR A 108 -3.59 8.96 2.81
N VAL A 109 -2.81 8.08 3.45
CA VAL A 109 -3.09 7.62 4.82
C VAL A 109 -2.94 8.79 5.81
N SER A 110 -1.90 9.61 5.68
CA SER A 110 -1.69 10.79 6.53
C SER A 110 -2.86 11.77 6.41
N ASP A 111 -3.22 12.17 5.18
CA ASP A 111 -4.31 13.11 4.92
C ASP A 111 -5.64 12.60 5.48
N THR A 112 -5.87 11.28 5.38
CA THR A 112 -7.05 10.63 5.95
C THR A 112 -7.02 10.67 7.48
N CYS A 113 -5.87 10.37 8.10
CA CYS A 113 -5.70 10.46 9.54
C CYS A 113 -5.88 11.89 10.06
N ASP A 114 -5.34 12.89 9.37
CA ASP A 114 -5.51 14.31 9.70
C ASP A 114 -7.00 14.71 9.60
N LYS A 115 -7.68 14.31 8.53
CA LYS A 115 -9.10 14.63 8.31
C LYS A 115 -10.02 14.10 9.42
N TYR A 116 -9.74 12.90 9.92
CA TYR A 116 -10.59 12.24 10.93
C TYR A 116 -10.04 12.33 12.36
N GLY A 117 -8.94 13.07 12.60
CA GLY A 117 -8.36 13.25 13.94
C GLY A 117 -7.65 12.01 14.50
N ASN A 118 -7.27 11.07 13.64
CA ASN A 118 -6.53 9.84 13.97
C ASN A 118 -5.02 10.06 14.02
N VAL A 119 -4.60 11.25 14.50
CA VAL A 119 -3.20 11.61 14.70
C VAL A 119 -2.90 11.63 16.19
N VAL A 120 -1.73 11.11 16.56
CA VAL A 120 -1.25 11.08 17.94
C VAL A 120 0.09 11.82 18.01
N ASN A 121 0.28 12.63 19.04
CA ASN A 121 1.53 13.35 19.23
C ASN A 121 2.56 12.44 19.94
N GLY A 122 3.57 12.02 19.19
CA GLY A 122 4.65 11.15 19.69
C GLY A 122 5.69 11.82 20.59
N GLY A 123 5.59 13.14 20.83
CA GLY A 123 6.61 14.03 21.42
C GLY A 123 7.58 13.44 22.46
N LYS A 124 7.46 13.81 23.74
CA LYS A 124 8.41 13.43 24.80
C LYS A 124 8.03 12.15 25.55
N GLU A 125 6.85 11.60 25.29
CA GLU A 125 6.28 10.45 26.01
C GLU A 125 5.86 9.35 25.00
N PRO A 126 6.82 8.62 24.41
CA PRO A 126 6.53 7.63 23.38
C PRO A 126 5.62 6.49 23.86
N ALA A 127 5.78 6.03 25.12
CA ALA A 127 4.92 5.01 25.72
C ALA A 127 3.45 5.45 25.78
N ARG A 128 3.21 6.69 26.20
CA ARG A 128 1.85 7.24 26.23
C ARG A 128 1.26 7.37 24.83
N ALA A 129 2.05 7.87 23.87
CA ALA A 129 1.63 7.99 22.48
C ALA A 129 1.26 6.62 21.88
N PHE A 130 2.00 5.56 22.22
CA PHE A 130 1.69 4.22 21.74
C PHE A 130 0.38 3.67 22.30
N VAL A 131 0.10 3.91 23.58
CA VAL A 131 -1.20 3.57 24.19
C VAL A 131 -2.33 4.34 23.51
N GLU A 132 -2.16 5.66 23.32
CA GLU A 132 -3.17 6.48 22.64
C GLU A 132 -3.42 6.01 21.20
N MET A 133 -2.35 5.63 20.48
CA MET A 133 -2.44 5.05 19.15
C MET A 133 -3.28 3.77 19.15
N LEU A 134 -3.00 2.83 20.05
CA LEU A 134 -3.79 1.59 20.16
C LEU A 134 -5.24 1.86 20.52
N GLU A 135 -5.52 2.89 21.33
CA GLU A 135 -6.88 3.28 21.67
C GLU A 135 -7.66 3.85 20.47
N LYS A 136 -7.00 4.60 19.59
CA LYS A 136 -7.63 5.14 18.37
C LYS A 136 -7.83 4.10 17.26
N ILE A 137 -6.92 3.13 17.12
CA ILE A 137 -6.98 2.16 16.02
C ILE A 137 -8.04 1.09 16.28
N GLU A 138 -8.95 0.86 15.35
CA GLU A 138 -9.88 -0.27 15.42
C GLU A 138 -9.19 -1.58 15.00
N PHE A 139 -9.37 -2.65 15.78
CA PHE A 139 -8.82 -3.96 15.45
C PHE A 139 -9.72 -4.69 14.46
N GLY A 140 -9.11 -5.34 13.47
CA GLY A 140 -9.82 -6.13 12.47
C GLY A 140 -9.80 -7.62 12.80
N VAL A 141 -10.60 -8.40 12.08
CA VAL A 141 -10.56 -9.86 12.10
C VAL A 141 -10.16 -10.37 10.71
N ASP A 142 -9.19 -11.27 10.67
CA ASP A 142 -8.73 -11.89 9.44
C ASP A 142 -9.74 -12.92 8.89
N ARG A 143 -9.45 -13.47 7.71
CA ARG A 143 -10.30 -14.49 7.08
C ARG A 143 -10.44 -15.78 7.91
N ASN A 144 -9.44 -16.09 8.74
CA ASN A 144 -9.42 -17.28 9.58
C ASN A 144 -10.20 -17.08 10.89
N GLY A 145 -10.65 -15.85 11.17
CA GLY A 145 -11.34 -15.50 12.41
C GLY A 145 -10.42 -15.06 13.53
N ASN A 146 -9.13 -14.81 13.25
CA ASN A 146 -8.18 -14.30 14.24
C ASN A 146 -8.16 -12.77 14.21
N VAL A 147 -7.94 -12.16 15.36
CA VAL A 147 -7.77 -10.71 15.45
C VAL A 147 -6.46 -10.29 14.81
N SER A 148 -6.52 -9.33 13.88
CA SER A 148 -5.37 -8.73 13.21
C SER A 148 -4.89 -7.51 14.00
N MET A 149 -3.63 -7.55 14.43
CA MET A 149 -2.97 -6.46 15.13
C MET A 149 -2.47 -5.40 14.13
N PRO A 150 -2.39 -4.12 14.53
CA PRO A 150 -1.81 -3.08 13.68
C PRO A 150 -0.32 -3.32 13.43
N GLU A 151 0.10 -3.04 12.20
CA GLU A 151 1.50 -3.00 11.81
C GLU A 151 2.04 -1.56 11.92
N ILE A 152 3.26 -1.41 12.42
CA ILE A 152 3.89 -0.09 12.62
C ILE A 152 5.02 0.06 11.62
N HIS A 153 4.86 1.03 10.71
CA HIS A 153 5.88 1.41 9.74
C HIS A 153 6.65 2.62 10.28
N ALA A 154 7.92 2.43 10.62
CA ALA A 154 8.78 3.49 11.12
C ALA A 154 10.22 3.31 10.63
N GLY A 155 10.97 4.42 10.55
CA GLY A 155 12.39 4.37 10.25
C GLY A 155 13.18 3.65 11.34
N THR A 156 14.34 3.08 10.97
CA THR A 156 15.21 2.30 11.87
C THR A 156 15.54 3.04 13.17
N ALA A 157 15.84 4.35 13.08
CA ALA A 157 16.13 5.18 14.25
C ALA A 157 14.99 5.24 15.26
N VAL A 158 13.73 5.32 14.79
CA VAL A 158 12.54 5.36 15.65
C VAL A 158 12.30 3.99 16.29
N ILE A 159 12.45 2.91 15.53
CA ILE A 159 12.32 1.53 16.03
C ILE A 159 13.38 1.25 17.11
N GLU A 160 14.63 1.68 16.90
CA GLU A 160 15.69 1.54 17.90
C GLU A 160 15.42 2.36 19.15
N ALA A 161 14.89 3.59 19.01
CA ALA A 161 14.48 4.41 20.14
C ALA A 161 13.39 3.72 20.97
N PHE A 162 12.37 3.14 20.33
CA PHE A 162 11.33 2.37 21.01
C PHE A 162 11.89 1.18 21.80
N LYS A 163 12.84 0.44 21.22
CA LYS A 163 13.47 -0.70 21.91
C LYS A 163 14.27 -0.31 23.15
N ARG A 164 14.88 0.88 23.14
CA ARG A 164 15.72 1.38 24.23
C ARG A 164 14.94 2.09 25.34
N ASP A 165 13.67 2.39 25.11
CA ASP A 165 12.85 3.10 26.10
C ASP A 165 12.50 2.19 27.29
N GLU A 166 12.95 2.56 28.49
CA GLU A 166 12.72 1.80 29.71
C GLU A 166 11.23 1.74 30.10
N THR A 167 10.45 2.79 29.78
CA THR A 167 9.02 2.85 30.09
C THR A 167 8.23 1.86 29.22
N MET A 168 8.60 1.72 27.95
CA MET A 168 8.04 0.70 27.03
C MET A 168 8.37 -0.73 27.46
N ASN A 169 9.50 -0.91 28.14
CA ASN A 169 9.94 -2.21 28.63
C ASN A 169 9.48 -2.51 30.07
N SER A 170 8.70 -1.61 30.68
CA SER A 170 8.19 -1.78 32.03
C SER A 170 7.05 -2.81 32.08
N ILE A 171 6.90 -3.50 33.21
CA ILE A 171 5.81 -4.47 33.43
C ILE A 171 4.46 -3.77 33.38
N GLU A 172 4.34 -2.60 34.02
CA GLU A 172 3.09 -1.81 34.05
C GLU A 172 2.62 -1.44 32.64
N PHE A 173 3.56 -1.09 31.75
CA PHE A 173 3.24 -0.82 30.36
C PHE A 173 2.77 -2.11 29.65
N GLY A 174 3.48 -3.22 29.83
CA GLY A 174 3.10 -4.52 29.28
C GLY A 174 1.68 -4.95 29.66
N ASP A 175 1.33 -4.84 30.95
CA ASP A 175 0.00 -5.17 31.48
C ASP A 175 -1.09 -4.30 30.85
N LYS A 176 -0.83 -2.99 30.74
CA LYS A 176 -1.76 -2.05 30.11
C LYS A 176 -2.00 -2.35 28.63
N ILE A 177 -0.95 -2.72 27.90
CA ILE A 177 -1.08 -3.11 26.48
C ILE A 177 -1.84 -4.44 26.35
N ALA A 178 -1.62 -5.39 27.27
CA ALA A 178 -2.35 -6.64 27.29
C ALA A 178 -3.86 -6.43 27.52
N GLU A 179 -4.22 -5.58 28.48
CA GLU A 179 -5.61 -5.20 28.77
C GLU A 179 -6.30 -4.57 27.54
N ILE A 180 -5.64 -3.59 26.91
CA ILE A 180 -6.16 -2.94 25.69
C ILE A 180 -6.33 -3.97 24.57
N LYS A 181 -5.33 -4.83 24.40
CA LYS A 181 -5.37 -5.87 23.36
C LYS A 181 -6.53 -6.82 23.60
N GLU A 182 -6.75 -7.30 24.82
CA GLU A 182 -7.83 -8.22 25.14
C GLU A 182 -9.20 -7.57 24.88
N ARG A 183 -9.42 -6.37 25.42
CA ARG A 183 -10.67 -5.62 25.23
C ARG A 183 -10.98 -5.39 23.75
N LYS A 184 -10.03 -4.83 23.00
CA LYS A 184 -10.25 -4.50 21.58
C LYS A 184 -10.33 -5.73 20.68
N SER A 185 -9.68 -6.83 21.08
CA SER A 185 -9.85 -8.13 20.41
C SER A 185 -11.28 -8.66 20.57
N ALA A 186 -11.85 -8.57 21.76
CA ALA A 186 -13.23 -8.98 22.01
C ALA A 186 -14.23 -8.12 21.21
N GLU A 187 -14.05 -6.80 21.21
CA GLU A 187 -14.86 -5.85 20.42
C GLU A 187 -14.79 -6.16 18.91
N ALA A 188 -13.60 -6.47 18.38
CA ALA A 188 -13.41 -6.82 16.98
C ALA A 188 -14.16 -8.11 16.59
N LEU A 189 -14.09 -9.13 17.45
CA LEU A 189 -14.80 -10.39 17.23
C LEU A 189 -16.32 -10.22 17.29
N GLU A 190 -16.82 -9.41 18.21
CA GLU A 190 -18.25 -9.09 18.32
C GLU A 190 -18.75 -8.36 17.06
N LYS A 191 -18.02 -7.33 16.62
CA LYS A 191 -18.34 -6.60 15.38
C LYS A 191 -18.31 -7.50 14.16
N GLU A 192 -17.33 -8.39 14.06
CA GLU A 192 -17.24 -9.34 12.96
C GLU A 192 -18.39 -10.36 12.99
N ALA A 193 -18.79 -10.83 14.16
CA ALA A 193 -19.97 -11.68 14.32
C ALA A 193 -21.26 -10.94 13.87
N ALA A 194 -21.42 -9.68 14.29
CA ALA A 194 -22.54 -8.83 13.86
C ALA A 194 -22.52 -8.57 12.35
N ARG A 195 -21.33 -8.39 11.74
CA ARG A 195 -21.18 -8.27 10.29
C ARG A 195 -21.60 -9.55 9.58
N LYS A 196 -21.13 -10.72 10.04
CA LYS A 196 -21.48 -12.03 9.46
C LYS A 196 -22.98 -12.32 9.56
N ALA A 197 -23.63 -11.95 10.67
CA ALA A 197 -25.06 -12.11 10.86
C ALA A 197 -25.90 -11.43 9.76
N LYS A 198 -25.43 -10.30 9.20
CA LYS A 198 -26.09 -9.59 8.09
C LYS A 198 -26.11 -10.37 6.77
N PHE A 199 -25.27 -11.40 6.63
CA PHE A 199 -25.10 -12.17 5.39
C PHE A 199 -25.61 -13.62 5.49
N VAL A 200 -26.23 -14.00 6.61
CA VAL A 200 -26.86 -15.31 6.76
C VAL A 200 -28.12 -15.31 5.87
N LYS A 201 -28.09 -16.06 4.77
CA LYS A 201 -29.27 -16.34 3.97
C LYS A 201 -30.19 -17.30 4.74
N GLU A 202 -31.50 -17.04 4.74
CA GLU A 202 -32.48 -18.05 5.13
C GLU A 202 -32.33 -19.28 4.23
N PRO A 203 -32.43 -20.51 4.78
CA PRO A 203 -32.41 -21.72 3.98
C PRO A 203 -33.62 -21.69 3.02
N GLN A 204 -33.35 -21.76 1.72
CA GLN A 204 -34.37 -22.01 0.70
C GLN A 204 -34.78 -23.49 0.69
#